data_AF-A0A2S7Q632-F1
#
_entry.id   AF-A0A2S7Q632-F1
#
_cell.length_a   1.000
_cell.length_b   1.000
_cell.length_c   1.000
_cell.angle_alpha   90.00
_cell.angle_beta   90.00
_cell.angle_gamma   90.00
#
_symmetry.space_group_name_H-M   'P 1'
#
loop_
_entity.id
_entity.type
_entity.pdbx_description
1 polymer ?
#
loop_
_entity_poly.entity_id
_entity_poly.type
_entity_poly.pdbx_seq_one_letter_code
_entity_poly.pdbx_strand_id
1 'polypeptide(L)'
;MRPGLRIRRIPFLRPFRSPNTVSPRLFTQNSLRTTLRPQLPFLTSSLRKPPSARYISTETKQWLKGEFIKTGKYLTFAYAATYLVMIIAWGAQQEWLNHQFPSPDEWSWRTRMLYRTTMDFEDTEGDSMQSVNWPALGVGYREVLKRLEDPEIDGAGLEEQDEGGILVPGVGKAGYDITKRSENWRRGYYGVLMGSAKAAEHLDGWVRDTKRDRMFASNQIIGPSNPKPRPVPVGSPPAPREEDCEVAYDPPETFYMRILTTKGFTEKQRLDAALAYASWLDFKKTPEAAYEMHKWAIDIATASNSSLIDPTTYTLNTNAGLPSQNLLDATTALGIHYATTSNISKSLPIFLSVLRARKSLPAAQPTMLSTLDTPEEELTLFQTVMTLIKDTLSPPAYPPPPPDGTSAPSREPKELCEEAVLMAHIGEILYASSAGMKSKEDGLAWTREAVDIAEEELRKGRGLDKGGRKVCRGCLEIGLDNWETMVNKLVREEKEKKQGTNTTGWLGRGNTAVTGRWEAEANVVHERMRRAREVLPGRIDIVKEPPTRSPAAGGAMITA
;
A
#
# COMPACT_ATOMS: atom_id res chain seq x y z
N MET A 1 -24.25 -40.73 59.18
CA MET A 1 -24.20 -41.89 58.26
C MET A 1 -23.43 -41.48 57.01
N ARG A 2 -22.27 -42.12 56.75
CA ARG A 2 -21.58 -42.21 55.43
C ARG A 2 -22.31 -43.26 54.56
N PRO A 3 -22.11 -43.41 53.22
CA PRO A 3 -20.94 -43.10 52.36
C PRO A 3 -21.34 -42.32 51.07
N GLY A 4 -20.51 -41.95 50.08
CA GLY A 4 -19.13 -42.23 49.70
C GLY A 4 -19.01 -42.16 48.15
N LEU A 5 -18.20 -41.20 47.68
CA LEU A 5 -17.59 -40.92 46.37
C LEU A 5 -17.77 -41.89 45.17
N ARG A 6 -17.98 -41.31 43.97
CA ARG A 6 -17.47 -41.85 42.69
C ARG A 6 -16.72 -40.78 41.90
N ILE A 7 -15.40 -40.94 41.87
CA ILE A 7 -14.44 -40.25 41.00
C ILE A 7 -14.56 -40.85 39.59
N ARG A 8 -14.80 -40.03 38.55
CA ARG A 8 -14.64 -40.43 37.15
C ARG A 8 -13.33 -39.85 36.61
N ARG A 9 -12.43 -40.76 36.19
CA ARG A 9 -11.14 -40.46 35.57
C ARG A 9 -11.30 -40.00 34.12
N ILE A 10 -10.35 -39.15 33.75
CA ILE A 10 -9.99 -38.57 32.45
C ILE A 10 -9.73 -39.65 31.38
N PRO A 11 -10.11 -39.45 30.10
CA PRO A 11 -9.54 -40.20 28.98
C PRO A 11 -8.38 -39.41 28.35
N PHE A 12 -7.14 -39.90 28.54
CA PHE A 12 -5.98 -39.48 27.75
C PHE A 12 -5.76 -40.45 26.58
N LEU A 13 -5.90 -39.89 25.38
CA LEU A 13 -5.19 -40.10 24.13
C LEU A 13 -4.15 -41.24 24.08
N ARG A 14 -4.33 -42.17 23.13
CA ARG A 14 -3.24 -43.03 22.60
C ARG A 14 -2.75 -42.48 21.26
N PRO A 15 -1.42 -42.48 20.99
CA PRO A 15 -0.85 -41.99 19.75
C PRO A 15 -0.79 -43.04 18.63
N PHE A 16 -0.70 -42.50 17.41
CA PHE A 16 -0.53 -43.16 16.11
C PHE A 16 0.72 -44.06 16.04
N ARG A 17 0.61 -45.18 15.30
CA ARG A 17 1.75 -45.93 14.76
C ARG A 17 1.47 -46.39 13.32
N SER A 18 2.50 -46.27 12.49
CA SER A 18 2.55 -46.38 11.02
C SER A 18 2.70 -47.84 10.51
N PRO A 19 2.59 -48.07 9.18
CA PRO A 19 2.30 -49.38 8.57
C PRO A 19 3.57 -50.12 8.13
N ASN A 20 3.53 -51.46 8.09
CA ASN A 20 4.47 -52.25 7.28
C ASN A 20 3.96 -53.69 7.02
N THR A 21 3.73 -53.94 5.72
CA THR A 21 4.25 -55.03 4.87
C THR A 21 4.17 -56.53 5.28
N VAL A 22 3.48 -57.28 4.40
CA VAL A 22 3.94 -58.47 3.64
C VAL A 22 4.05 -59.87 4.33
N SER A 23 3.14 -60.76 3.86
CA SER A 23 3.30 -62.20 3.52
C SER A 23 2.88 -63.32 4.52
N PRO A 24 2.50 -64.52 3.99
CA PRO A 24 1.48 -65.41 4.56
C PRO A 24 2.02 -66.76 5.08
N ARG A 25 1.22 -67.47 5.90
CA ARG A 25 1.27 -68.94 6.11
C ARG A 25 -0.14 -69.44 6.45
N LEU A 26 -0.79 -70.26 5.62
CA LEU A 26 -0.65 -71.72 5.45
C LEU A 26 -0.93 -72.51 6.74
N PHE A 27 -2.12 -73.11 6.80
CA PHE A 27 -2.33 -74.43 7.39
C PHE A 27 -3.27 -75.23 6.50
N THR A 28 -2.77 -76.38 6.05
CA THR A 28 -3.48 -77.40 5.30
C THR A 28 -3.52 -78.68 6.14
N GLN A 29 -4.49 -79.54 5.82
CA GLN A 29 -4.54 -81.00 6.08
C GLN A 29 -5.10 -81.43 7.45
N ASN A 30 -5.88 -82.50 7.61
CA ASN A 30 -6.46 -83.51 6.72
C ASN A 30 -7.38 -84.38 7.59
N SER A 31 -8.50 -84.89 7.08
CA SER A 31 -8.86 -86.30 7.32
C SER A 31 -9.78 -86.83 6.21
N LEU A 32 -9.31 -87.95 5.66
CA LEU A 32 -9.83 -88.71 4.53
C LEU A 32 -11.01 -89.62 4.95
N ARG A 33 -11.96 -89.86 4.04
CA ARG A 33 -12.30 -91.20 3.47
C ARG A 33 -13.76 -91.29 3.00
N THR A 34 -13.89 -91.31 1.66
CA THR A 34 -14.63 -92.27 0.82
C THR A 34 -15.94 -92.94 1.30
N THR A 35 -16.97 -92.64 0.51
CA THR A 35 -18.00 -93.52 -0.12
C THR A 35 -19.29 -93.90 0.61
N LEU A 36 -20.39 -93.70 -0.15
CA LEU A 36 -21.75 -94.27 -0.07
C LEU A 36 -22.81 -93.51 0.75
N ARG A 37 -23.29 -92.36 0.23
CA ARG A 37 -24.71 -91.96 0.40
C ARG A 37 -25.22 -91.09 -0.75
N PRO A 38 -26.48 -91.27 -1.21
CA PRO A 38 -27.00 -90.66 -2.44
C PRO A 38 -27.10 -89.13 -2.37
N GLN A 39 -26.89 -88.51 -3.53
CA GLN A 39 -26.94 -87.08 -3.78
C GLN A 39 -28.30 -86.49 -3.39
N LEU A 40 -28.28 -85.57 -2.43
CA LEU A 40 -29.38 -84.67 -2.14
C LEU A 40 -29.13 -83.37 -2.95
N PRO A 41 -29.97 -83.03 -3.96
CA PRO A 41 -29.75 -81.92 -4.88
C PRO A 41 -29.97 -80.53 -4.26
N PHE A 42 -29.90 -80.41 -2.93
CA PHE A 42 -30.05 -79.16 -2.19
C PHE A 42 -28.71 -78.59 -1.71
N LEU A 43 -27.59 -79.30 -1.93
CA LEU A 43 -26.26 -78.86 -1.50
C LEU A 43 -25.28 -78.59 -2.65
N THR A 44 -25.73 -78.61 -3.91
CA THR A 44 -24.96 -77.97 -4.98
C THR A 44 -25.08 -76.46 -4.80
N SER A 45 -24.02 -75.83 -4.32
CA SER A 45 -23.85 -74.38 -4.41
C SER A 45 -23.82 -74.01 -5.89
N SER A 46 -25.01 -73.70 -6.43
CA SER A 46 -25.10 -72.98 -7.68
C SER A 46 -24.18 -71.77 -7.55
N LEU A 47 -23.24 -71.60 -8.50
CA LEU A 47 -22.69 -70.29 -8.85
C LEU A 47 -23.86 -69.43 -9.36
N ARG A 48 -24.78 -69.08 -8.46
CA ARG A 48 -25.69 -67.97 -8.67
C ARG A 48 -24.85 -66.76 -8.32
N LYS A 49 -24.50 -65.99 -9.36
CA LYS A 49 -24.28 -64.56 -9.21
C LYS A 49 -25.31 -64.07 -8.18
N PRO A 50 -24.89 -63.40 -7.09
CA PRO A 50 -25.84 -62.96 -6.09
C PRO A 50 -26.92 -62.16 -6.83
N PRO A 51 -28.23 -62.42 -6.62
CA PRO A 51 -29.20 -61.42 -7.00
C PRO A 51 -28.83 -60.19 -6.19
N SER A 52 -28.19 -59.23 -6.84
CA SER A 52 -27.90 -57.89 -6.33
C SER A 52 -29.20 -57.11 -6.27
N ALA A 53 -30.14 -57.65 -5.51
CA ALA A 53 -31.39 -57.05 -5.12
C ALA A 53 -31.58 -57.50 -3.68
N ARG A 54 -30.84 -56.86 -2.77
CA ARG A 54 -31.16 -56.90 -1.33
C ARG A 54 -32.56 -56.32 -1.23
N TYR A 55 -33.56 -57.18 -1.11
CA TYR A 55 -34.91 -56.76 -0.77
C TYR A 55 -34.81 -56.08 0.59
N ILE A 56 -35.05 -54.77 0.62
CA ILE A 56 -35.13 -53.99 1.84
C ILE A 56 -36.29 -54.59 2.63
N SER A 57 -36.00 -55.39 3.66
CA SER A 57 -37.01 -55.88 4.60
C SER A 57 -37.72 -54.68 5.23
N THR A 58 -39.00 -54.84 5.59
CA THR A 58 -39.77 -53.76 6.23
C THR A 58 -39.07 -53.20 7.49
N GLU A 59 -38.33 -54.03 8.21
CA GLU A 59 -37.49 -53.62 9.34
C GLU A 59 -36.28 -52.76 8.93
N THR A 60 -35.56 -53.14 7.86
CA THR A 60 -34.45 -52.32 7.36
C THR A 60 -34.92 -50.99 6.78
N LYS A 61 -36.13 -50.92 6.19
CA LYS A 61 -36.73 -49.67 5.72
C LYS A 61 -37.05 -48.70 6.87
N GLN A 62 -37.61 -49.22 7.97
CA GLN A 62 -37.93 -48.41 9.15
C GLN A 62 -36.66 -47.95 9.87
N TRP A 63 -35.65 -48.82 9.98
CA TRP A 63 -34.34 -48.46 10.52
C TRP A 63 -33.66 -47.38 9.67
N LEU A 64 -33.60 -47.55 8.35
CA LEU A 64 -33.01 -46.58 7.43
C LEU A 64 -33.74 -45.24 7.50
N LYS A 65 -35.08 -45.23 7.56
CA LYS A 65 -35.88 -44.02 7.74
C LYS A 65 -35.57 -43.33 9.07
N GLY A 66 -35.43 -44.10 10.15
CA GLY A 66 -35.01 -43.59 11.46
C GLY A 66 -33.60 -42.98 11.42
N GLU A 67 -32.68 -43.63 10.73
CA GLU A 67 -31.31 -43.15 10.57
C GLU A 67 -31.23 -41.88 9.73
N PHE A 68 -31.94 -41.82 8.59
CA PHE A 68 -32.03 -40.59 7.78
C PHE A 68 -32.62 -39.41 8.55
N ILE A 69 -33.65 -39.64 9.38
CA ILE A 69 -34.23 -38.57 10.22
C ILE A 69 -33.21 -38.08 11.25
N LYS A 70 -32.43 -38.98 11.87
CA LYS A 70 -31.37 -38.61 12.81
C LYS A 70 -30.24 -37.87 12.11
N THR A 71 -29.73 -38.39 10.99
CA THR A 71 -28.69 -37.76 10.19
C THR A 71 -29.13 -36.37 9.73
N GLY A 72 -30.38 -36.23 9.25
CA GLY A 72 -30.95 -34.93 8.88
C GLY A 72 -30.94 -33.94 10.06
N LYS A 73 -31.35 -34.38 11.25
CA LYS A 73 -31.30 -33.53 12.46
C LYS A 73 -29.86 -33.11 12.81
N TYR A 74 -28.93 -34.04 12.88
CA TYR A 74 -27.53 -33.72 13.19
C TYR A 74 -26.90 -32.83 12.12
N LEU A 75 -27.22 -33.04 10.85
CA LEU A 75 -26.75 -32.20 9.75
C LEU A 75 -27.32 -30.78 9.86
N THR A 76 -28.61 -30.62 10.19
CA THR A 76 -29.19 -29.29 10.43
C THR A 76 -28.54 -28.58 11.62
N PHE A 77 -28.24 -29.29 12.71
CA PHE A 77 -27.51 -28.72 13.85
C PHE A 77 -26.08 -28.35 13.48
N ALA A 78 -25.39 -29.19 12.72
CA ALA A 78 -24.03 -28.92 12.25
C ALA A 78 -24.01 -27.67 11.35
N TYR A 79 -24.92 -27.56 10.37
CA TYR A 79 -25.03 -26.38 9.52
C TYR A 79 -25.35 -25.11 10.31
N ALA A 80 -26.32 -25.18 11.24
CA ALA A 80 -26.65 -24.06 12.11
C ALA A 80 -25.44 -23.64 12.96
N ALA A 81 -24.71 -24.59 13.54
CA ALA A 81 -23.51 -24.31 14.31
C ALA A 81 -22.41 -23.67 13.44
N THR A 82 -22.16 -24.20 12.24
CA THR A 82 -21.18 -23.59 11.32
C THR A 82 -21.58 -22.18 10.89
N TYR A 83 -22.86 -21.93 10.65
CA TYR A 83 -23.36 -20.61 10.28
C TYR A 83 -23.19 -19.60 11.43
N LEU A 84 -23.50 -20.01 12.66
CA LEU A 84 -23.27 -19.18 13.85
C LEU A 84 -21.78 -18.87 14.05
N VAL A 85 -20.89 -19.86 13.87
CA VAL A 85 -19.44 -19.63 13.94
C VAL A 85 -18.99 -18.64 12.86
N MET A 86 -19.51 -18.74 11.64
CA MET A 86 -19.19 -17.79 10.56
C MET A 86 -19.66 -16.37 10.89
N ILE A 87 -20.85 -16.19 11.48
CA ILE A 87 -21.34 -14.88 11.93
C ILE A 87 -20.44 -14.30 13.02
N ILE A 88 -20.06 -15.11 14.00
CA ILE A 88 -19.17 -14.68 15.10
C ILE A 88 -17.79 -14.29 14.55
N ALA A 89 -17.21 -15.10 13.67
CA ALA A 89 -15.93 -14.82 13.03
C ALA A 89 -16.00 -13.53 12.21
N TRP A 90 -17.07 -13.34 11.44
CA TRP A 90 -17.29 -12.13 10.66
C TRP A 90 -17.47 -10.89 11.55
N GLY A 91 -18.23 -10.99 12.63
CA GLY A 91 -18.37 -9.91 13.62
C GLY A 91 -17.04 -9.54 14.29
N ALA A 92 -16.25 -10.55 14.69
CA ALA A 92 -14.92 -10.33 15.25
C ALA A 92 -13.97 -9.65 14.25
N GLN A 93 -14.05 -10.03 12.97
CA GLN A 93 -13.27 -9.36 11.92
C GLN A 93 -13.72 -7.92 11.70
N GLN A 94 -15.02 -7.63 11.75
CA GLN A 94 -15.53 -6.26 11.64
C GLN A 94 -15.13 -5.38 12.81
N GLU A 95 -15.02 -5.94 14.02
CA GLU A 95 -14.51 -5.21 15.19
C GLU A 95 -13.00 -4.99 15.09
N TRP A 96 -12.24 -5.99 14.66
CA TRP A 96 -10.81 -5.82 14.40
C TRP A 96 -10.55 -4.72 13.35
N LEU A 97 -11.31 -4.72 12.26
CA LEU A 97 -11.27 -3.64 11.26
C LEU A 97 -11.72 -2.29 11.81
N ASN A 98 -12.66 -2.28 12.77
CA ASN A 98 -13.10 -1.04 13.43
C ASN A 98 -11.96 -0.37 14.19
N HIS A 99 -11.13 -1.16 14.87
CA HIS A 99 -9.97 -0.67 15.60
C HIS A 99 -8.85 -0.18 14.68
N GLN A 100 -8.69 -0.77 13.51
CA GLN A 100 -7.69 -0.33 12.53
C GLN A 100 -8.13 0.89 11.73
N PHE A 101 -9.38 0.87 11.25
CA PHE A 101 -9.96 1.90 10.40
C PHE A 101 -11.23 2.46 11.08
N PRO A 102 -11.07 3.26 12.14
CA PRO A 102 -12.21 3.85 12.84
C PRO A 102 -13.00 4.74 11.86
N SER A 103 -14.32 4.60 11.91
CA SER A 103 -15.28 5.28 11.03
C SER A 103 -16.19 6.19 11.86
N PRO A 104 -16.67 7.34 11.35
CA PRO A 104 -17.56 8.22 12.10
C PRO A 104 -18.82 7.51 12.60
N ASP A 105 -19.18 7.70 13.87
CA ASP A 105 -20.34 7.04 14.50
C ASP A 105 -21.68 7.47 13.89
N GLU A 106 -21.73 8.66 13.32
CA GLU A 106 -22.90 9.23 12.64
C GLU A 106 -23.27 8.50 11.36
N TRP A 107 -22.35 7.71 10.79
CA TRP A 107 -22.63 6.93 9.58
C TRP A 107 -23.46 5.69 9.89
N SER A 108 -24.36 5.36 8.96
CA SER A 108 -25.09 4.10 8.99
C SER A 108 -24.12 2.92 9.05
N TRP A 109 -24.52 1.87 9.77
CA TRP A 109 -23.66 0.69 9.99
C TRP A 109 -23.15 0.07 8.67
N ARG A 110 -24.00 0.05 7.63
CA ARG A 110 -23.62 -0.47 6.31
C ARG A 110 -22.55 0.38 5.64
N THR A 111 -22.62 1.71 5.76
CA THR A 111 -21.60 2.63 5.23
C THR A 111 -20.28 2.45 5.97
N ARG A 112 -20.31 2.30 7.30
CA ARG A 112 -19.12 2.01 8.11
C ARG A 112 -18.46 0.68 7.73
N MET A 113 -19.25 -0.38 7.60
CA MET A 113 -18.79 -1.71 7.18
C MET A 113 -18.12 -1.67 5.79
N LEU A 114 -18.76 -0.98 4.84
CA LEU A 114 -18.23 -0.84 3.48
C LEU A 114 -16.94 -0.02 3.45
N TYR A 115 -16.90 1.09 4.18
CA TYR A 115 -15.70 1.92 4.30
C TYR A 115 -14.52 1.12 4.86
N ARG A 116 -14.70 0.42 5.98
CA ARG A 116 -13.65 -0.42 6.60
C ARG A 116 -13.13 -1.50 5.67
N THR A 117 -14.04 -2.18 4.96
CA THR A 117 -13.66 -3.21 3.98
C THR A 117 -12.90 -2.61 2.81
N THR A 118 -13.23 -1.37 2.40
CA THR A 118 -12.51 -0.66 1.34
C THR A 118 -11.12 -0.25 1.81
N MET A 119 -10.98 0.27 3.03
CA MET A 119 -9.69 0.64 3.63
C MET A 119 -8.76 -0.57 3.80
N ASP A 120 -9.30 -1.73 4.21
CA ASP A 120 -8.55 -2.99 4.33
C ASP A 120 -7.94 -3.43 2.99
N PHE A 121 -8.64 -3.21 1.88
CA PHE A 121 -8.11 -3.48 0.54
C PHE A 121 -7.06 -2.47 0.06
N GLU A 122 -7.01 -1.28 0.65
CA GLU A 122 -6.00 -0.27 0.34
C GLU A 122 -4.71 -0.47 1.14
N ASP A 123 -4.81 -0.97 2.37
CA ASP A 123 -3.65 -1.17 3.23
C ASP A 123 -2.80 -2.39 2.79
N THR A 124 -1.62 -2.11 2.23
CA THR A 124 -0.64 -3.13 1.86
C THR A 124 0.60 -3.11 2.75
N GLU A 125 0.61 -2.32 3.84
CA GLU A 125 1.83 -2.12 4.65
C GLU A 125 2.31 -3.40 5.36
N GLY A 126 1.51 -4.48 5.38
CA GLY A 126 1.84 -5.76 6.02
C GLY A 126 2.09 -6.98 5.11
N ASP A 127 1.66 -6.97 3.84
CA ASP A 127 1.72 -8.16 2.97
C ASP A 127 2.35 -7.82 1.62
N SER A 128 3.67 -7.97 1.52
CA SER A 128 4.47 -7.58 0.34
C SER A 128 4.17 -8.38 -0.94
N MET A 129 3.28 -9.37 -0.87
CA MET A 129 2.93 -10.25 -1.98
C MET A 129 1.65 -9.84 -2.73
N GLN A 130 0.78 -9.02 -2.14
CA GLN A 130 -0.50 -8.64 -2.75
C GLN A 130 -0.47 -7.18 -3.23
N SER A 131 -0.59 -6.98 -4.54
CA SER A 131 -0.79 -5.65 -5.11
C SER A 131 -2.21 -5.16 -4.84
N VAL A 132 -2.35 -3.86 -4.54
CA VAL A 132 -3.65 -3.19 -4.37
C VAL A 132 -4.58 -3.48 -5.55
N ASN A 133 -5.81 -3.91 -5.26
CA ASN A 133 -6.85 -4.13 -6.27
C ASN A 133 -7.63 -2.83 -6.52
N TRP A 134 -7.08 -1.96 -7.37
CA TRP A 134 -7.69 -0.67 -7.73
C TRP A 134 -9.14 -0.76 -8.23
N PRO A 135 -9.52 -1.73 -9.09
CA PRO A 135 -10.92 -1.91 -9.48
C PRO A 135 -11.88 -2.14 -8.31
N ALA A 136 -11.50 -2.97 -7.34
CA ALA A 136 -12.32 -3.21 -6.16
C ALA A 136 -12.43 -1.96 -5.28
N LEU A 137 -11.32 -1.22 -5.12
CA LEU A 137 -11.30 0.05 -4.38
C LEU A 137 -12.20 1.10 -5.02
N GLY A 138 -12.12 1.30 -6.34
CA GLY A 138 -12.98 2.24 -7.05
C GLY A 138 -14.47 1.91 -6.84
N VAL A 139 -14.85 0.63 -6.95
CA VAL A 139 -16.24 0.22 -6.67
C VAL A 139 -16.63 0.47 -5.22
N GLY A 140 -15.76 0.13 -4.26
CA GLY A 140 -15.98 0.36 -2.83
C GLY A 140 -16.19 1.83 -2.51
N TYR A 141 -15.25 2.69 -2.90
CA TYR A 141 -15.32 4.13 -2.69
C TYR A 141 -16.53 4.79 -3.35
N ARG A 142 -16.86 4.41 -4.59
CA ARG A 142 -18.07 4.89 -5.27
C ARG A 142 -19.34 4.53 -4.54
N GLU A 143 -19.43 3.32 -3.99
CA GLU A 143 -20.61 2.89 -3.23
C GLU A 143 -20.68 3.59 -1.85
N VAL A 144 -19.54 3.85 -1.20
CA VAL A 144 -19.50 4.68 0.02
C VAL A 144 -19.97 6.11 -0.29
N LEU A 145 -19.43 6.76 -1.33
CA LEU A 145 -19.82 8.11 -1.74
C LEU A 145 -21.32 8.19 -2.05
N LYS A 146 -21.84 7.25 -2.84
CA LYS A 146 -23.27 7.20 -3.16
C LYS A 146 -24.14 7.22 -1.91
N ARG A 147 -23.75 6.49 -0.86
CA ARG A 147 -24.51 6.44 0.40
C ARG A 147 -24.35 7.69 1.25
N LEU A 148 -23.15 8.27 1.27
CA LEU A 148 -22.85 9.52 1.99
C LEU A 148 -23.53 10.73 1.37
N GLU A 149 -23.79 10.69 0.07
CA GLU A 149 -24.46 11.76 -0.69
C GLU A 149 -25.96 11.53 -0.86
N ASP A 150 -26.47 10.34 -0.47
CA ASP A 150 -27.89 10.01 -0.55
C ASP A 150 -28.68 10.74 0.55
N PRO A 151 -29.61 11.66 0.20
CA PRO A 151 -30.39 12.43 1.17
C PRO A 151 -31.31 11.57 2.04
N GLU A 152 -31.65 10.35 1.62
CA GLU A 152 -32.51 9.44 2.38
C GLU A 152 -31.75 8.65 3.46
N ILE A 153 -30.41 8.64 3.42
CA ILE A 153 -29.56 7.82 4.28
C ILE A 153 -28.57 8.71 5.06
N ASP A 154 -27.30 8.71 4.67
CA ASP A 154 -26.23 9.40 5.40
C ASP A 154 -26.03 10.84 4.89
N GLY A 155 -26.57 11.16 3.71
CA GLY A 155 -26.57 12.49 3.09
C GLY A 155 -27.69 13.41 3.56
N ALA A 156 -28.52 12.99 4.51
CA ALA A 156 -29.59 13.81 5.08
C ALA A 156 -29.07 15.13 5.67
N GLY A 157 -29.43 16.27 5.06
CA GLY A 157 -28.97 17.60 5.48
C GLY A 157 -27.70 18.10 4.77
N LEU A 158 -27.31 17.48 3.66
CA LEU A 158 -26.36 18.09 2.72
C LEU A 158 -27.07 19.19 1.93
N GLU A 159 -26.44 20.37 1.90
CA GLU A 159 -26.92 21.50 1.11
C GLU A 159 -26.10 21.59 -0.17
N GLU A 160 -26.78 21.66 -1.31
CA GLU A 160 -26.12 22.05 -2.56
C GLU A 160 -25.75 23.54 -2.45
N GLN A 161 -24.56 23.92 -2.91
CA GLN A 161 -24.09 25.30 -2.78
C GLN A 161 -24.98 26.27 -3.60
N ASP A 162 -25.49 27.33 -2.95
CA ASP A 162 -26.48 28.32 -3.46
C ASP A 162 -26.08 29.11 -4.73
N GLU A 163 -24.91 28.86 -5.31
CA GLU A 163 -24.47 29.46 -6.60
C GLU A 163 -24.77 28.56 -7.80
N GLY A 164 -25.85 27.78 -7.73
CA GLY A 164 -26.33 26.98 -8.85
C GLY A 164 -25.23 26.09 -9.43
N GLY A 165 -24.58 25.30 -8.55
CA GLY A 165 -23.56 24.31 -8.88
C GLY A 165 -22.62 24.78 -9.99
N ILE A 166 -21.50 25.41 -9.64
CA ILE A 166 -20.42 25.70 -10.59
C ILE A 166 -20.13 24.41 -11.36
N LEU A 167 -20.73 24.29 -12.54
CA LEU A 167 -20.44 23.25 -13.51
C LEU A 167 -19.09 23.68 -14.03
N VAL A 168 -18.04 23.24 -13.35
CA VAL A 168 -16.68 23.42 -13.84
C VAL A 168 -16.68 22.72 -15.21
N PRO A 169 -16.47 23.47 -16.31
CA PRO A 169 -16.61 22.93 -17.65
C PRO A 169 -15.74 21.69 -17.80
N GLY A 170 -16.36 20.55 -18.12
CA GLY A 170 -15.66 19.26 -18.29
C GLY A 170 -15.49 18.41 -17.02
N VAL A 171 -15.82 18.90 -15.82
CA VAL A 171 -15.53 18.21 -14.54
C VAL A 171 -16.78 17.78 -13.76
N GLY A 172 -17.93 18.44 -13.94
CA GLY A 172 -19.21 18.04 -13.35
C GLY A 172 -19.69 18.93 -12.18
N LYS A 173 -20.51 18.36 -11.28
CA LYS A 173 -21.15 19.08 -10.16
C LYS A 173 -20.12 19.56 -9.13
N ALA A 174 -20.26 20.81 -8.68
CA ALA A 174 -19.51 21.37 -7.55
C ALA A 174 -19.72 20.55 -6.25
N GLY A 175 -18.82 20.75 -5.30
CA GLY A 175 -18.91 20.19 -3.95
C GLY A 175 -20.14 20.64 -3.18
N TYR A 176 -20.46 19.94 -2.08
CA TYR A 176 -21.56 20.28 -1.18
C TYR A 176 -21.14 21.34 -0.16
N ASP A 177 -22.10 21.98 0.51
CA ASP A 177 -21.83 22.68 1.77
C ASP A 177 -21.98 21.70 2.94
N ILE A 178 -20.86 21.39 3.60
CA ILE A 178 -20.79 20.44 4.71
C ILE A 178 -20.51 21.14 6.04
N THR A 179 -20.57 22.48 6.10
CA THR A 179 -20.25 23.26 7.31
C THR A 179 -21.11 22.90 8.52
N LYS A 180 -22.37 22.47 8.30
CA LYS A 180 -23.31 22.05 9.34
C LYS A 180 -23.05 20.64 9.88
N ARG A 181 -22.16 19.85 9.24
CA ARG A 181 -21.83 18.49 9.65
C ARG A 181 -20.77 18.46 10.74
N SER A 182 -20.77 17.39 11.53
CA SER A 182 -19.73 17.16 12.53
C SER A 182 -18.35 17.07 11.88
N GLU A 183 -17.31 17.38 12.66
CA GLU A 183 -15.94 17.27 12.20
C GLU A 183 -15.57 15.83 11.80
N ASN A 184 -16.03 14.83 12.56
CA ASN A 184 -15.78 13.42 12.27
C ASN A 184 -16.40 13.04 10.91
N TRP A 185 -17.63 13.48 10.64
CA TRP A 185 -18.29 13.25 9.36
C TRP A 185 -17.52 13.91 8.21
N ARG A 186 -17.14 15.18 8.37
CA ARG A 186 -16.37 15.93 7.36
C ARG A 186 -15.05 15.26 7.03
N ARG A 187 -14.32 14.77 8.04
CA ARG A 187 -13.04 14.06 7.86
C ARG A 187 -13.21 12.72 7.17
N GLY A 188 -14.22 11.95 7.56
CA GLY A 188 -14.55 10.69 6.87
C GLY A 188 -14.89 10.94 5.40
N TYR A 189 -15.71 11.95 5.11
CA TYR A 189 -16.08 12.33 3.74
C TYR A 189 -14.88 12.79 2.91
N TYR A 190 -14.00 13.61 3.49
CA TYR A 190 -12.71 13.98 2.87
C TYR A 190 -11.86 12.75 2.52
N GLY A 191 -11.71 11.81 3.47
CA GLY A 191 -10.94 10.59 3.25
C GLY A 191 -11.49 9.73 2.11
N VAL A 192 -12.82 9.59 2.03
CA VAL A 192 -13.50 8.87 0.95
C VAL A 192 -13.32 9.59 -0.40
N LEU A 193 -13.42 10.92 -0.46
CA LEU A 193 -13.18 11.68 -1.69
C LEU A 193 -11.73 11.57 -2.16
N MET A 194 -10.75 11.70 -1.26
CA MET A 194 -9.33 11.52 -1.58
C MET A 194 -9.02 10.09 -2.04
N GLY A 195 -9.59 9.08 -1.37
CA GLY A 195 -9.47 7.67 -1.78
C GLY A 195 -10.10 7.42 -3.15
N SER A 196 -11.25 8.05 -3.44
CA SER A 196 -11.90 8.01 -4.75
C SER A 196 -11.04 8.65 -5.83
N ALA A 197 -10.43 9.81 -5.54
CA ALA A 197 -9.53 10.50 -6.45
C ALA A 197 -8.32 9.62 -6.78
N LYS A 198 -7.65 9.07 -5.76
CA LYS A 198 -6.51 8.16 -5.93
C LYS A 198 -6.89 6.89 -6.72
N ALA A 199 -8.05 6.30 -6.44
CA ALA A 199 -8.56 5.18 -7.23
C ALA A 199 -8.80 5.59 -8.69
N ALA A 200 -9.33 6.80 -8.94
CA ALA A 200 -9.53 7.34 -10.28
C ALA A 200 -8.20 7.54 -11.03
N GLU A 201 -7.15 8.02 -10.36
CA GLU A 201 -5.81 8.17 -10.97
C GLU A 201 -5.25 6.84 -11.49
N HIS A 202 -5.40 5.77 -10.69
CA HIS A 202 -4.93 4.43 -11.04
C HIS A 202 -5.83 3.70 -12.05
N LEU A 203 -7.12 4.01 -12.05
CA LEU A 203 -8.11 3.51 -13.01
C LEU A 203 -8.20 4.37 -14.27
N ASP A 204 -7.40 5.42 -14.39
CA ASP A 204 -7.42 6.25 -15.58
C ASP A 204 -6.97 5.47 -16.82
N GLY A 205 -7.74 5.60 -17.90
CA GLY A 205 -7.60 4.79 -19.11
C GLY A 205 -8.05 3.33 -18.96
N TRP A 206 -8.74 2.96 -17.88
CA TRP A 206 -9.44 1.68 -17.78
C TRP A 206 -10.87 1.79 -18.32
N VAL A 207 -11.39 0.65 -18.76
CA VAL A 207 -12.79 0.52 -19.19
C VAL A 207 -13.52 -0.49 -18.32
N ARG A 208 -14.84 -0.37 -18.30
CA ARG A 208 -15.75 -1.30 -17.66
C ARG A 208 -16.61 -1.98 -18.72
N ASP A 209 -16.65 -3.31 -18.65
CA ASP A 209 -17.52 -4.14 -19.46
C ASP A 209 -18.96 -4.00 -18.97
N THR A 210 -19.84 -3.47 -19.81
CA THR A 210 -21.26 -3.26 -19.49
C THR A 210 -22.03 -4.56 -19.24
N LYS A 211 -21.57 -5.70 -19.81
CA LYS A 211 -22.25 -7.00 -19.68
C LYS A 211 -21.84 -7.75 -18.42
N ARG A 212 -20.57 -7.64 -18.03
CA ARG A 212 -19.99 -8.42 -16.92
C ARG A 212 -19.68 -7.60 -15.68
N ASP A 213 -19.78 -6.28 -15.76
CA ASP A 213 -19.42 -5.34 -14.72
C ASP A 213 -17.99 -5.57 -14.20
N ARG A 214 -17.04 -5.69 -15.13
CA ARG A 214 -15.63 -5.91 -14.81
C ARG A 214 -14.77 -4.86 -15.48
N MET A 215 -13.74 -4.43 -14.78
CA MET A 215 -12.82 -3.43 -15.28
C MET A 215 -11.60 -4.08 -15.93
N PHE A 216 -11.19 -3.53 -17.06
CA PHE A 216 -10.01 -3.95 -17.82
C PHE A 216 -9.21 -2.72 -18.24
N ALA A 217 -7.89 -2.85 -18.34
CA ALA A 217 -7.07 -1.79 -18.90
C ALA A 217 -7.36 -1.64 -20.40
N SER A 218 -7.40 -0.40 -20.92
CA SER A 218 -7.71 -0.15 -22.33
C SER A 218 -6.79 -0.87 -23.31
N ASN A 219 -5.52 -1.07 -22.94
CA ASN A 219 -4.54 -1.79 -23.74
C ASN A 219 -4.80 -3.30 -23.90
N GLN A 220 -5.76 -3.87 -23.16
CA GLN A 220 -6.17 -5.28 -23.23
C GLN A 220 -7.47 -5.49 -24.03
N ILE A 221 -8.22 -4.43 -24.34
CA ILE A 221 -9.49 -4.53 -25.05
C ILE A 221 -9.27 -4.87 -26.52
N ILE A 222 -10.08 -5.78 -27.04
CA ILE A 222 -10.10 -6.11 -28.47
C ILE A 222 -11.01 -5.11 -29.18
N GLY A 223 -10.45 -4.35 -30.12
CA GLY A 223 -11.25 -3.40 -30.89
C GLY A 223 -10.52 -2.78 -32.08
N PRO A 224 -11.21 -2.01 -32.93
CA PRO A 224 -10.61 -1.29 -34.05
C PRO A 224 -9.49 -0.33 -33.60
N SER A 225 -9.61 0.28 -32.42
CA SER A 225 -8.59 1.18 -31.86
C SER A 225 -7.36 0.43 -31.35
N ASN A 226 -7.50 -0.86 -31.05
CA ASN A 226 -6.44 -1.72 -30.56
C ASN A 226 -6.48 -3.12 -31.22
N PRO A 227 -5.98 -3.25 -32.47
CA PRO A 227 -6.05 -4.50 -33.23
C PRO A 227 -5.14 -5.61 -32.66
N LYS A 228 -4.17 -5.27 -31.80
CA LYS A 228 -3.25 -6.21 -31.15
C LYS A 228 -3.22 -5.96 -29.64
N PRO A 229 -4.26 -6.36 -28.91
CA PRO A 229 -4.32 -6.13 -27.47
C PRO A 229 -3.26 -6.94 -26.74
N ARG A 230 -2.83 -6.40 -25.58
CA ARG A 230 -2.00 -7.16 -24.66
C ARG A 230 -2.82 -8.34 -24.09
N PRO A 231 -2.21 -9.53 -23.95
CA PRO A 231 -2.91 -10.66 -23.36
C PRO A 231 -3.31 -10.36 -21.92
N VAL A 232 -4.51 -10.79 -21.55
CA VAL A 232 -4.97 -10.75 -20.15
C VAL A 232 -4.17 -11.75 -19.30
N PRO A 233 -3.96 -11.47 -18.00
CA PRO A 233 -3.26 -12.38 -17.11
C PRO A 233 -3.92 -13.77 -17.07
N VAL A 234 -3.09 -14.81 -16.94
CA VAL A 234 -3.55 -16.21 -16.91
C VAL A 234 -4.56 -16.40 -15.76
N GLY A 235 -5.73 -16.96 -16.07
CA GLY A 235 -6.83 -17.16 -15.12
C GLY A 235 -7.85 -16.02 -15.07
N SER A 236 -7.61 -14.89 -15.75
CA SER A 236 -8.59 -13.81 -15.89
C SER A 236 -9.63 -14.12 -16.97
N PRO A 237 -10.86 -13.57 -16.89
CA PRO A 237 -11.84 -13.69 -17.96
C PRO A 237 -11.32 -13.11 -19.29
N PRO A 238 -11.85 -13.57 -20.43
CA PRO A 238 -11.45 -13.03 -21.73
C PRO A 238 -11.81 -11.55 -21.84
N ALA A 239 -10.92 -10.77 -22.45
CA ALA A 239 -11.10 -9.34 -22.65
C ALA A 239 -12.41 -9.04 -23.42
N PRO A 240 -13.14 -7.99 -23.03
CA PRO A 240 -14.35 -7.56 -23.72
C PRO A 240 -14.01 -6.94 -25.09
N ARG A 241 -15.05 -6.73 -25.89
CA ARG A 241 -14.96 -5.96 -27.14
C ARG A 241 -15.11 -4.48 -26.83
N GLU A 242 -14.44 -3.64 -27.61
CA GLU A 242 -14.50 -2.17 -27.47
C GLU A 242 -15.94 -1.62 -27.53
N GLU A 243 -16.82 -2.22 -28.33
CA GLU A 243 -18.23 -1.83 -28.46
C GLU A 243 -19.05 -1.99 -27.17
N ASP A 244 -18.64 -2.88 -26.26
CA ASP A 244 -19.34 -3.18 -25.01
C ASP A 244 -18.72 -2.47 -23.78
N CYS A 245 -17.77 -1.57 -24.01
CA CYS A 245 -16.97 -0.93 -22.98
C CYS A 245 -17.40 0.52 -22.71
N GLU A 246 -17.54 0.87 -21.44
CA GLU A 246 -17.68 2.25 -20.95
C GLU A 246 -16.44 2.67 -20.15
N VAL A 247 -16.30 3.96 -19.84
CA VAL A 247 -15.22 4.44 -18.95
C VAL A 247 -15.36 3.77 -17.58
N ALA A 248 -14.27 3.23 -17.03
CA ALA A 248 -14.35 2.43 -15.82
C ALA A 248 -14.79 3.22 -14.58
N TYR A 249 -14.30 4.45 -14.48
CA TYR A 249 -14.43 5.30 -13.31
C TYR A 249 -14.51 6.76 -13.71
N ASP A 250 -15.08 7.60 -12.85
CA ASP A 250 -15.13 9.04 -13.08
C ASP A 250 -13.69 9.62 -13.07
N PRO A 251 -13.43 10.67 -13.86
CA PRO A 251 -12.10 11.25 -13.95
C PRO A 251 -11.64 11.84 -12.59
N PRO A 252 -10.34 11.78 -12.25
CA PRO A 252 -9.82 12.25 -10.96
C PRO A 252 -10.13 13.72 -10.68
N GLU A 253 -10.19 14.54 -11.73
CA GLU A 253 -10.59 15.95 -11.69
C GLU A 253 -11.91 16.14 -10.96
N THR A 254 -12.90 15.25 -11.18
CA THR A 254 -14.21 15.34 -10.56
C THR A 254 -14.10 15.27 -9.04
N PHE A 255 -13.26 14.39 -8.50
CA PHE A 255 -13.10 14.23 -7.05
C PHE A 255 -12.26 15.34 -6.45
N TYR A 256 -11.14 15.72 -7.08
CA TYR A 256 -10.29 16.81 -6.58
C TYR A 256 -11.01 18.15 -6.59
N MET A 257 -11.68 18.50 -7.70
CA MET A 257 -12.44 19.75 -7.78
C MET A 257 -13.62 19.76 -6.81
N ARG A 258 -14.25 18.62 -6.52
CA ARG A 258 -15.25 18.53 -5.45
C ARG A 258 -14.66 18.88 -4.09
N ILE A 259 -13.45 18.40 -3.76
CA ILE A 259 -12.79 18.76 -2.50
C ILE A 259 -12.48 20.25 -2.45
N LEU A 260 -11.93 20.81 -3.53
CA LEU A 260 -11.54 22.23 -3.58
C LEU A 260 -12.73 23.19 -3.50
N THR A 261 -13.89 22.79 -4.04
CA THR A 261 -15.11 23.61 -4.07
C THR A 261 -16.02 23.40 -2.86
N THR A 262 -15.92 22.26 -2.17
CA THR A 262 -16.74 21.94 -0.98
C THR A 262 -16.46 22.92 0.16
N LYS A 263 -17.51 23.51 0.72
CA LYS A 263 -17.41 24.40 1.89
C LYS A 263 -17.42 23.59 3.17
N GLY A 264 -16.46 23.86 4.06
CA GLY A 264 -16.37 23.21 5.38
C GLY A 264 -15.16 22.31 5.57
N PHE A 265 -14.35 22.09 4.53
CA PHE A 265 -13.03 21.47 4.67
C PHE A 265 -11.98 22.44 5.20
N THR A 266 -10.98 21.90 5.89
CA THR A 266 -9.86 22.69 6.42
C THR A 266 -8.93 23.17 5.31
N GLU A 267 -8.09 24.15 5.58
CA GLU A 267 -7.08 24.62 4.63
C GLU A 267 -6.12 23.50 4.23
N LYS A 268 -5.68 22.67 5.19
CA LYS A 268 -4.84 21.48 4.93
C LYS A 268 -5.48 20.52 3.94
N GLN A 269 -6.75 20.19 4.15
CA GLN A 269 -7.47 19.24 3.30
C GLN A 269 -7.59 19.73 1.86
N ARG A 270 -7.90 21.02 1.68
CA ARG A 270 -7.98 21.63 0.34
C ARG A 270 -6.59 21.73 -0.29
N LEU A 271 -5.57 22.08 0.48
CA LEU A 271 -4.19 22.13 0.02
C LEU A 271 -3.71 20.76 -0.46
N ASP A 272 -3.92 19.71 0.33
CA ASP A 272 -3.48 18.35 0.02
C ASP A 272 -4.15 17.82 -1.25
N ALA A 273 -5.44 18.13 -1.44
CA ALA A 273 -6.15 17.81 -2.67
C ALA A 273 -5.58 18.58 -3.88
N ALA A 274 -5.28 19.88 -3.73
CA ALA A 274 -4.66 20.67 -4.80
C ALA A 274 -3.26 20.14 -5.17
N LEU A 275 -2.43 19.81 -4.18
CA LEU A 275 -1.08 19.28 -4.40
C LEU A 275 -1.11 17.88 -5.02
N ALA A 276 -1.99 17.00 -4.56
CA ALA A 276 -2.19 15.68 -5.17
C ALA A 276 -2.61 15.82 -6.64
N TYR A 277 -3.61 16.66 -6.91
CA TYR A 277 -4.07 16.89 -8.28
C TYR A 277 -2.98 17.50 -9.18
N ALA A 278 -2.22 18.46 -8.68
CA ALA A 278 -1.08 19.04 -9.39
C ALA A 278 -0.02 17.97 -9.73
N SER A 279 0.30 17.09 -8.78
CA SER A 279 1.25 15.99 -9.01
C SER A 279 0.77 15.00 -10.08
N TRP A 280 -0.54 14.75 -10.16
CA TRP A 280 -1.12 13.92 -11.21
C TRP A 280 -1.06 14.59 -12.58
N LEU A 281 -1.31 15.91 -12.66
CA LEU A 281 -1.16 16.68 -13.90
C LEU A 281 0.30 16.70 -14.39
N ASP A 282 1.27 16.78 -13.47
CA ASP A 282 2.69 16.62 -13.79
C ASP A 282 2.99 15.21 -14.34
N PHE A 283 2.42 14.18 -13.73
CA PHE A 283 2.52 12.81 -14.24
C PHE A 283 1.90 12.66 -15.64
N LYS A 284 0.79 13.36 -15.92
CA LYS A 284 0.15 13.44 -17.24
C LYS A 284 0.89 14.30 -18.25
N LYS A 285 1.96 14.99 -17.82
CA LYS A 285 2.79 15.86 -18.67
C LYS A 285 1.99 17.04 -19.24
N THR A 286 1.10 17.60 -18.44
CA THR A 286 0.38 18.85 -18.74
C THR A 286 0.87 19.96 -17.79
N PRO A 287 2.09 20.48 -17.99
CA PRO A 287 2.76 21.32 -17.00
C PRO A 287 2.06 22.67 -16.78
N GLU A 288 1.39 23.22 -17.78
CA GLU A 288 0.66 24.49 -17.63
C GLU A 288 -0.52 24.35 -16.66
N ALA A 289 -1.27 23.24 -16.75
CA ALA A 289 -2.38 22.96 -15.83
C ALA A 289 -1.86 22.64 -14.42
N ALA A 290 -0.76 21.87 -14.31
CA ALA A 290 -0.12 21.58 -13.04
C ALA A 290 0.38 22.86 -12.35
N TYR A 291 0.97 23.78 -13.11
CA TYR A 291 1.42 25.08 -12.62
C TYR A 291 0.28 25.91 -12.01
N GLU A 292 -0.87 26.01 -12.70
CA GLU A 292 -2.03 26.72 -12.17
C GLU A 292 -2.57 26.07 -10.88
N MET A 293 -2.54 24.73 -10.77
CA MET A 293 -2.92 24.03 -9.54
C MET A 293 -1.93 24.26 -8.40
N HIS A 294 -0.62 24.26 -8.67
CA HIS A 294 0.39 24.62 -7.66
C HIS A 294 0.26 26.08 -7.19
N LYS A 295 -0.07 27.00 -8.11
CA LYS A 295 -0.36 28.39 -7.75
C LYS A 295 -1.59 28.47 -6.86
N TRP A 296 -2.66 27.74 -7.18
CA TRP A 296 -3.85 27.69 -6.33
C TRP A 296 -3.54 27.09 -4.95
N ALA A 297 -2.69 26.07 -4.87
CA ALA A 297 -2.21 25.52 -3.59
C ALA A 297 -1.48 26.58 -2.74
N ILE A 298 -0.65 27.42 -3.36
CA ILE A 298 0.01 28.55 -2.66
C ILE A 298 -1.02 29.60 -2.22
N ASP A 299 -2.00 29.91 -3.05
CA ASP A 299 -3.07 30.86 -2.69
C ASP A 299 -3.89 30.35 -1.48
N ILE A 300 -4.16 29.04 -1.41
CA ILE A 300 -4.79 28.39 -0.25
C ILE A 300 -3.90 28.51 0.99
N ALA A 301 -2.60 28.21 0.86
CA ALA A 301 -1.65 28.26 1.97
C ALA A 301 -1.38 29.69 2.49
N THR A 302 -1.57 30.70 1.66
CA THR A 302 -1.32 32.12 1.99
C THR A 302 -2.58 32.91 2.32
N ALA A 303 -3.76 32.27 2.29
CA ALA A 303 -5.05 32.89 2.57
C ALA A 303 -5.07 33.65 3.92
N SER A 304 -4.32 33.16 4.91
CA SER A 304 -4.19 33.79 6.23
C SER A 304 -3.05 34.82 6.31
N ASN A 305 -1.95 34.66 5.57
CA ASN A 305 -0.77 35.54 5.62
C ASN A 305 -0.04 35.62 4.26
N SER A 306 -0.31 36.65 3.47
CA SER A 306 0.26 36.82 2.12
C SER A 306 1.63 37.52 2.06
N SER A 307 2.11 38.09 3.17
CA SER A 307 3.35 38.90 3.20
C SER A 307 4.66 38.08 3.24
N LEU A 308 4.57 36.76 3.42
CA LEU A 308 5.73 35.87 3.59
C LEU A 308 6.34 35.38 2.26
N ILE A 309 5.62 35.55 1.15
CA ILE A 309 6.03 35.06 -0.18
C ILE A 309 6.11 36.21 -1.18
N ASP A 310 7.12 36.16 -2.06
CA ASP A 310 7.16 37.03 -3.23
C ASP A 310 6.25 36.44 -4.33
N PRO A 311 5.22 37.17 -4.81
CA PRO A 311 4.27 36.66 -5.81
C PRO A 311 4.90 36.38 -7.18
N THR A 312 6.10 36.90 -7.46
CA THR A 312 6.76 36.75 -8.77
C THR A 312 7.77 35.61 -8.78
N THR A 313 8.55 35.47 -7.70
CA THR A 313 9.60 34.45 -7.59
C THR A 313 9.20 33.24 -6.77
N TYR A 314 8.09 33.32 -6.03
CA TYR A 314 7.63 32.30 -5.08
C TYR A 314 8.67 31.93 -4.02
N THR A 315 9.60 32.83 -3.72
CA THR A 315 10.62 32.65 -2.69
C THR A 315 10.10 33.12 -1.33
N LEU A 316 10.51 32.40 -0.27
CA LEU A 316 10.11 32.71 1.10
C LEU A 316 11.04 33.75 1.72
N ASN A 317 10.46 34.77 2.37
CA ASN A 317 11.20 35.79 3.08
C ASN A 317 11.28 35.47 4.58
N THR A 318 12.41 34.92 5.02
CA THR A 318 12.64 34.52 6.43
C THR A 318 12.66 35.71 7.41
N ASN A 319 12.79 36.94 6.91
CA ASN A 319 12.78 38.13 7.76
C ASN A 319 11.35 38.61 8.10
N ALA A 320 10.35 38.18 7.33
CA ALA A 320 8.96 38.63 7.50
C ALA A 320 8.21 37.83 8.58
N GLY A 321 8.67 36.64 8.93
CA GLY A 321 8.07 35.76 9.93
C GLY A 321 8.38 34.28 9.67
N LEU A 322 7.86 33.40 10.53
CA LEU A 322 7.98 31.96 10.36
C LEU A 322 6.86 31.45 9.43
N PRO A 323 7.17 30.71 8.35
CA PRO A 323 6.16 30.17 7.47
C PRO A 323 5.39 29.01 8.12
N SER A 324 4.11 28.87 7.77
CA SER A 324 3.28 27.72 8.12
C SER A 324 3.76 26.44 7.43
N GLN A 325 3.44 25.27 7.98
CA GLN A 325 3.70 23.97 7.32
C GLN A 325 3.08 23.91 5.91
N ASN A 326 1.84 24.36 5.77
CA ASN A 326 1.11 24.39 4.49
C ASN A 326 1.88 25.15 3.41
N LEU A 327 2.46 26.30 3.77
CA LEU A 327 3.26 27.10 2.86
C LEU A 327 4.58 26.42 2.49
N LEU A 328 5.25 25.77 3.45
CA LEU A 328 6.48 25.00 3.19
C LEU A 328 6.20 23.84 2.23
N ASP A 329 5.12 23.09 2.43
CA ASP A 329 4.73 21.96 1.57
C ASP A 329 4.37 22.44 0.17
N ALA A 330 3.56 23.50 0.05
CA ALA A 330 3.13 24.07 -1.23
C ALA A 330 4.30 24.60 -2.07
N THR A 331 5.20 25.37 -1.44
CA THR A 331 6.38 25.93 -2.12
C THR A 331 7.39 24.85 -2.49
N THR A 332 7.56 23.82 -1.66
CA THR A 332 8.38 22.64 -1.98
C THR A 332 7.83 21.93 -3.22
N ALA A 333 6.51 21.69 -3.26
CA ALA A 333 5.86 21.05 -4.40
C ALA A 333 6.00 21.88 -5.70
N LEU A 334 5.85 23.21 -5.64
CA LEU A 334 6.10 24.08 -6.79
C LEU A 334 7.58 24.04 -7.24
N GLY A 335 8.51 23.96 -6.28
CA GLY A 335 9.94 23.78 -6.56
C GLY A 335 10.22 22.48 -7.32
N ILE A 336 9.55 21.38 -6.94
CA ILE A 336 9.62 20.08 -7.62
C ILE A 336 9.04 20.20 -9.03
N HIS A 337 7.86 20.81 -9.21
CA HIS A 337 7.26 21.06 -10.52
C HIS A 337 8.24 21.78 -11.47
N TYR A 338 8.87 22.87 -11.02
CA TYR A 338 9.86 23.54 -11.86
C TYR A 338 11.09 22.68 -12.18
N ALA A 339 11.50 21.79 -11.27
CA ALA A 339 12.59 20.86 -11.52
C ALA A 339 12.21 19.80 -12.58
N THR A 340 11.00 19.24 -12.50
CA THR A 340 10.51 18.22 -13.44
C THR A 340 10.25 18.81 -14.83
N THR A 341 9.81 20.07 -14.93
CA THR A 341 9.62 20.76 -16.21
C THR A 341 10.90 21.38 -16.79
N SER A 342 12.09 21.00 -16.29
CA SER A 342 13.40 21.50 -16.75
C SER A 342 13.63 23.01 -16.53
N ASN A 343 12.89 23.67 -15.64
CA ASN A 343 13.08 25.08 -15.29
C ASN A 343 13.96 25.23 -14.04
N ILE A 344 15.21 24.79 -14.16
CA ILE A 344 16.17 24.70 -13.06
C ILE A 344 16.43 26.08 -12.40
N SER A 345 16.46 27.15 -13.20
CA SER A 345 16.76 28.50 -12.73
C SER A 345 15.73 29.05 -11.73
N LYS A 346 14.47 28.62 -11.82
CA LYS A 346 13.40 29.00 -10.87
C LYS A 346 13.33 28.05 -9.68
N SER A 347 13.62 26.77 -9.89
CA SER A 347 13.53 25.73 -8.85
C SER A 347 14.56 25.92 -7.73
N LEU A 348 15.83 26.15 -8.06
CA LEU A 348 16.91 26.24 -7.06
C LEU A 348 16.71 27.36 -6.03
N PRO A 349 16.36 28.62 -6.40
CA PRO A 349 16.08 29.67 -5.43
C PRO A 349 14.93 29.34 -4.48
N ILE A 350 13.88 28.67 -4.97
CA ILE A 350 12.75 28.24 -4.16
C ILE A 350 13.22 27.24 -3.10
N PHE A 351 13.91 26.16 -3.49
CA PHE A 351 14.42 25.17 -2.54
C PHE A 351 15.39 25.76 -1.52
N LEU A 352 16.28 26.66 -1.92
CA LEU A 352 17.18 27.35 -1.00
C LEU A 352 16.41 28.23 -0.01
N SER A 353 15.34 28.90 -0.44
CA SER A 353 14.50 29.73 0.43
C SER A 353 13.73 28.87 1.45
N VAL A 354 13.17 27.73 1.04
CA VAL A 354 12.49 26.78 1.92
C VAL A 354 13.46 26.16 2.90
N LEU A 355 14.64 25.71 2.45
CA LEU A 355 15.66 25.14 3.32
C LEU A 355 16.13 26.15 4.39
N ARG A 356 16.32 27.42 4.00
CA ARG A 356 16.66 28.48 4.95
C ARG A 356 15.54 28.70 5.96
N ALA A 357 14.29 28.70 5.50
CA ALA A 357 13.15 28.87 6.38
C ALA A 357 13.02 27.73 7.39
N ARG A 358 13.18 26.47 6.95
CA ARG A 358 13.19 25.29 7.85
C ARG A 358 14.33 25.33 8.87
N LYS A 359 15.53 25.71 8.44
CA LYS A 359 16.67 25.89 9.38
C LYS A 359 16.48 27.02 10.39
N SER A 360 15.60 27.99 10.10
CA SER A 360 15.26 29.09 11.01
C SER A 360 14.15 28.76 12.00
N LEU A 361 13.53 27.58 11.89
CA LEU A 361 12.47 27.14 12.80
C LEU A 361 13.00 27.00 14.24
N PRO A 362 12.16 27.28 15.24
CA PRO A 362 12.53 27.10 16.64
C PRO A 362 12.81 25.62 16.91
N ALA A 363 13.86 25.35 17.69
CA ALA A 363 14.15 24.01 18.18
C ALA A 363 12.92 23.47 18.94
N ALA A 364 12.60 22.20 18.74
CA ALA A 364 11.52 21.54 19.48
C ALA A 364 11.78 21.74 20.99
N GLN A 365 10.82 22.34 21.70
CA GLN A 365 10.90 22.39 23.15
C GLN A 365 10.81 20.96 23.66
N PRO A 366 11.68 20.53 24.59
CA PRO A 366 11.54 19.23 25.22
C PRO A 366 10.22 19.23 25.98
N THR A 367 9.17 18.71 25.36
CA THR A 367 7.88 18.54 26.00
C THR A 367 8.13 17.56 27.14
N MET A 368 7.72 17.91 28.37
CA MET A 368 7.79 17.05 29.56
C MET A 368 7.08 15.69 29.36
N LEU A 369 6.32 15.55 28.27
CA LEU A 369 5.70 14.32 27.77
C LEU A 369 6.70 13.31 27.19
N SER A 370 7.87 13.73 26.68
CA SER A 370 8.94 12.81 26.25
C SER A 370 9.69 12.17 27.43
N THR A 371 9.46 12.67 28.65
CA THR A 371 9.97 12.09 29.91
C THR A 371 8.89 11.32 30.68
N LEU A 372 7.64 11.34 30.21
CA LEU A 372 6.57 10.46 30.68
C LEU A 372 6.51 9.22 29.79
N ASP A 373 7.62 8.47 29.77
CA ASP A 373 7.45 7.03 29.88
C ASP A 373 6.77 6.84 31.24
N THR A 374 5.44 6.76 31.27
CA THR A 374 4.78 6.11 32.39
C THR A 374 5.48 4.77 32.52
N PRO A 375 6.14 4.45 33.66
CA PRO A 375 6.58 3.08 33.86
C PRO A 375 5.35 2.24 33.61
N GLU A 376 5.44 1.30 32.67
CA GLU A 376 4.40 0.30 32.44
C GLU A 376 4.12 -0.28 33.82
N GLU A 377 3.05 0.19 34.48
CA GLU A 377 2.58 -0.42 35.70
C GLU A 377 2.36 -1.86 35.31
N GLU A 378 3.05 -2.79 35.99
CA GLU A 378 2.92 -4.22 35.77
C GLU A 378 1.48 -4.61 36.09
N LEU A 379 0.58 -4.42 35.11
CA LEU A 379 -0.81 -4.78 35.21
C LEU A 379 -0.83 -6.28 35.47
N THR A 380 -1.52 -6.66 36.54
CA THR A 380 -1.71 -8.08 36.86
C THR A 380 -2.37 -8.75 35.64
N LEU A 381 -2.04 -10.01 35.33
CA LEU A 381 -2.59 -10.73 34.17
C LEU A 381 -4.12 -10.62 34.04
N PHE A 382 -4.84 -10.52 35.16
CA PHE A 382 -6.28 -10.29 35.19
C PHE A 382 -6.69 -8.86 34.78
N GLN A 383 -5.94 -7.84 35.19
CA GLN A 383 -6.14 -6.46 34.74
C GLN A 383 -5.82 -6.33 33.25
N THR A 384 -4.76 -6.96 32.74
CA THR A 384 -4.44 -7.01 31.31
C THR A 384 -5.53 -7.70 30.49
N VAL A 385 -6.08 -8.82 31.00
CA VAL A 385 -7.20 -9.49 30.34
C VAL A 385 -8.46 -8.63 30.40
N MET A 386 -8.74 -7.95 31.52
CA MET A 386 -9.90 -7.08 31.64
C MET A 386 -9.78 -5.81 30.79
N THR A 387 -8.59 -5.23 30.65
CA THR A 387 -8.35 -4.11 29.72
C THR A 387 -8.45 -4.56 28.28
N LEU A 388 -7.88 -5.72 27.90
CA LEU A 388 -8.07 -6.28 26.56
C LEU A 388 -9.54 -6.56 26.25
N ILE A 389 -10.30 -7.12 27.20
CA ILE A 389 -11.74 -7.35 27.03
C ILE A 389 -12.48 -6.01 26.91
N LYS A 390 -12.15 -5.02 27.75
CA LYS A 390 -12.79 -3.71 27.71
C LYS A 390 -12.49 -2.98 26.40
N ASP A 391 -11.24 -2.99 25.98
CA ASP A 391 -10.77 -2.33 24.76
C ASP A 391 -11.33 -3.02 23.51
N THR A 392 -11.54 -4.35 23.53
CA THR A 392 -12.17 -5.09 22.41
C THR A 392 -13.69 -5.01 22.38
N LEU A 393 -14.35 -4.69 23.51
CA LEU A 393 -15.81 -4.53 23.57
C LEU A 393 -16.27 -3.08 23.46
N SER A 394 -15.42 -2.09 23.75
CA SER A 394 -15.74 -0.69 23.58
C SER A 394 -15.44 -0.25 22.15
N PRO A 395 -16.38 0.41 21.44
CA PRO A 395 -16.08 0.94 20.12
C PRO A 395 -14.94 1.96 20.22
N PRO A 396 -13.94 1.91 19.31
CA PRO A 396 -12.87 2.88 19.29
C PRO A 396 -13.44 4.26 18.96
N ALA A 397 -13.03 5.27 19.72
CA ALA A 397 -13.34 6.65 19.38
C ALA A 397 -12.66 7.02 18.04
N TYR A 398 -13.33 7.82 17.22
CA TYR A 398 -12.72 8.38 16.01
C TYR A 398 -11.46 9.18 16.41
N PRO A 399 -10.32 9.03 15.70
CA PRO A 399 -9.06 9.65 16.10
C PRO A 399 -9.21 11.18 16.12
N PRO A 400 -8.45 11.89 16.97
CA PRO A 400 -8.48 13.35 16.97
C PRO A 400 -8.08 13.92 15.60
N PRO A 401 -8.49 15.15 15.29
CA PRO A 401 -8.10 15.80 14.04
C PRO A 401 -6.57 15.92 13.92
N PRO A 402 -6.00 15.68 12.72
CA PRO A 402 -4.61 15.99 12.46
C PRO A 402 -4.40 17.51 12.55
N PRO A 403 -3.16 17.97 12.75
CA PRO A 403 -2.86 19.39 12.76
C PRO A 403 -3.17 20.03 11.40
N ASP A 404 -3.83 21.19 11.41
CA ASP A 404 -4.24 21.95 10.21
C ASP A 404 -3.08 22.56 9.40
N GLY A 405 -1.84 22.48 9.90
CA GLY A 405 -0.65 22.95 9.20
C GLY A 405 -0.56 24.48 8.99
N THR A 406 -1.47 25.26 9.57
CA THR A 406 -1.49 26.73 9.49
C THR A 406 -0.50 27.40 10.45
N SER A 407 -0.08 26.70 11.51
CA SER A 407 0.99 27.13 12.39
C SER A 407 2.37 26.77 11.83
N ALA A 408 3.40 27.54 12.23
CA ALA A 408 4.77 27.19 11.95
C ALA A 408 5.16 25.88 12.68
N PRO A 409 5.80 24.92 12.00
CA PRO A 409 6.26 23.69 12.64
C PRO A 409 7.43 23.94 13.61
N SER A 410 7.56 23.08 14.62
CA SER A 410 8.77 22.94 15.44
C SER A 410 9.83 22.15 14.67
N ARG A 411 11.12 22.47 14.87
CA ARG A 411 12.22 21.68 14.30
C ARG A 411 12.37 20.33 14.99
N GLU A 412 11.46 19.43 14.67
CA GLU A 412 11.37 18.05 15.13
C GLU A 412 12.20 17.10 14.25
N PRO A 413 12.47 15.86 14.67
CA PRO A 413 13.18 14.88 13.85
C PRO A 413 12.55 14.66 12.46
N LYS A 414 11.22 14.76 12.34
CA LYS A 414 10.52 14.72 11.05
C LYS A 414 10.97 15.86 10.13
N GLU A 415 11.06 17.08 10.65
CA GLU A 415 11.52 18.25 9.89
C GLU A 415 12.95 18.12 9.41
N LEU A 416 13.83 17.46 10.18
CA LEU A 416 15.21 17.17 9.75
C LEU A 416 15.25 16.25 8.52
N CYS A 417 14.32 15.30 8.43
CA CYS A 417 14.19 14.47 7.24
C CYS A 417 13.58 15.23 6.06
N GLU A 418 12.67 16.17 6.30
CA GLU A 418 12.19 17.08 5.24
C GLU A 418 13.30 18.05 4.76
N GLU A 419 14.18 18.52 5.66
CA GLU A 419 15.41 19.24 5.30
C GLU A 419 16.30 18.38 4.39
N ALA A 420 16.50 17.09 4.73
CA ALA A 420 17.28 16.16 3.92
C ALA A 420 16.68 15.94 2.52
N VAL A 421 15.35 15.86 2.38
CA VAL A 421 14.67 15.78 1.08
C VAL A 421 14.99 16.99 0.21
N LEU A 422 14.92 18.20 0.77
CA LEU A 422 15.28 19.43 0.05
C LEU A 422 16.75 19.42 -0.38
N MET A 423 17.64 18.94 0.49
CA MET A 423 19.07 18.84 0.20
C MET A 423 19.36 17.84 -0.93
N ALA A 424 18.63 16.72 -0.98
CA ALA A 424 18.71 15.76 -2.08
C ALA A 424 18.31 16.42 -3.42
N HIS A 425 17.18 17.14 -3.47
CA HIS A 425 16.76 17.86 -4.68
C HIS A 425 17.73 18.97 -5.10
N ILE A 426 18.26 19.74 -4.15
CA ILE A 426 19.31 20.73 -4.42
C ILE A 426 20.55 20.04 -5.01
N GLY A 427 20.95 18.89 -4.45
CA GLY A 427 22.06 18.08 -4.93
C GLY A 427 21.88 17.63 -6.39
N GLU A 428 20.71 17.07 -6.72
CA GLU A 428 20.35 16.68 -8.09
C GLU A 428 20.42 17.87 -9.06
N ILE A 429 19.84 19.00 -8.67
CA ILE A 429 19.80 20.22 -9.49
C ILE A 429 21.21 20.74 -9.77
N LEU A 430 22.06 20.84 -8.73
CA LEU A 430 23.44 21.30 -8.88
C LEU A 430 24.26 20.33 -9.74
N TYR A 431 24.02 19.03 -9.61
CA TYR A 431 24.68 18.03 -10.45
C TYR A 431 24.24 18.09 -11.91
N ALA A 432 22.93 18.28 -12.15
CA ALA A 432 22.36 18.37 -13.49
C ALA A 432 22.66 19.70 -14.20
N SER A 433 22.97 20.75 -13.43
CA SER A 433 23.33 22.06 -13.96
C SER A 433 24.56 22.02 -14.85
N SER A 434 24.57 22.82 -15.93
CA SER A 434 25.69 22.90 -16.89
C SER A 434 26.92 23.67 -16.37
N ALA A 435 26.98 23.99 -15.06
CA ALA A 435 28.00 24.84 -14.44
C ALA A 435 29.37 24.13 -14.22
N GLY A 436 29.65 23.07 -14.96
CA GLY A 436 30.95 22.37 -14.98
C GLY A 436 31.15 21.36 -13.84
N MET A 437 32.37 20.81 -13.75
CA MET A 437 32.71 19.73 -12.82
C MET A 437 32.51 20.11 -11.36
N LYS A 438 32.83 21.35 -10.97
CA LYS A 438 32.66 21.83 -9.59
C LYS A 438 31.21 21.74 -9.13
N SER A 439 30.25 22.13 -9.97
CA SER A 439 28.81 22.01 -9.68
C SER A 439 28.39 20.56 -9.47
N LYS A 440 28.96 19.62 -10.24
CA LYS A 440 28.72 18.18 -10.05
C LYS A 440 29.26 17.68 -8.71
N GLU A 441 30.46 18.12 -8.31
CA GLU A 441 31.04 17.74 -7.01
C GLU A 441 30.26 18.34 -5.84
N ASP A 442 29.82 19.60 -5.97
CA ASP A 442 28.99 20.27 -4.99
C ASP A 442 27.64 19.54 -4.85
N GLY A 443 26.98 19.20 -5.96
CA GLY A 443 25.71 18.45 -5.95
C GLY A 443 25.83 17.08 -5.28
N LEU A 444 26.95 16.37 -5.50
CA LEU A 444 27.24 15.14 -4.77
C LEU A 444 27.41 15.38 -3.27
N ALA A 445 28.10 16.45 -2.87
CA ALA A 445 28.29 16.76 -1.45
C ALA A 445 26.95 17.01 -0.73
N TRP A 446 26.03 17.76 -1.34
CA TRP A 446 24.67 17.96 -0.83
C TRP A 446 23.90 16.65 -0.67
N THR A 447 24.01 15.75 -1.66
CA THR A 447 23.33 14.45 -1.64
C THR A 447 23.90 13.54 -0.55
N ARG A 448 25.23 13.55 -0.32
CA ARG A 448 25.85 12.80 0.78
C ARG A 448 25.36 13.27 2.14
N GLU A 449 25.30 14.59 2.35
CA GLU A 449 24.82 15.16 3.60
C GLU A 449 23.34 14.84 3.84
N ALA A 450 22.50 14.87 2.80
CA ALA A 450 21.11 14.43 2.88
C ALA A 450 20.97 12.96 3.34
N VAL A 451 21.76 12.05 2.75
CA VAL A 451 21.78 10.63 3.13
C VAL A 451 22.27 10.46 4.57
N ASP A 452 23.32 11.18 4.99
CA ASP A 452 23.85 11.11 6.35
C ASP A 452 22.79 11.53 7.38
N ILE A 453 22.07 12.64 7.14
CA ILE A 453 20.97 13.10 8.00
C ILE A 453 19.85 12.05 8.09
N ALA A 454 19.39 11.54 6.95
CA ALA A 454 18.29 10.56 6.92
C ALA A 454 18.67 9.24 7.62
N GLU A 455 19.90 8.75 7.43
CA GLU A 455 20.41 7.57 8.14
C GLU A 455 20.51 7.81 9.65
N GLU A 456 21.00 8.98 10.07
CA GLU A 456 21.18 9.30 11.49
C GLU A 456 19.84 9.36 12.24
N GLU A 457 18.84 10.03 11.67
CA GLU A 457 17.51 10.14 12.28
C GLU A 457 16.78 8.80 12.32
N LEU A 458 16.92 7.97 11.27
CA LEU A 458 16.38 6.61 11.28
C LEU A 458 17.06 5.70 12.31
N ARG A 459 18.37 5.83 12.52
CA ARG A 459 19.11 5.06 13.54
C ARG A 459 18.78 5.50 14.97
N LYS A 460 18.61 6.81 15.20
CA LYS A 460 18.23 7.34 16.51
C LYS A 460 16.86 6.80 16.93
N GLY A 461 15.89 6.78 16.01
CA GLY A 461 14.56 6.18 16.17
C GLY A 461 13.66 6.78 17.27
N ARG A 462 14.22 7.54 18.22
CA ARG A 462 13.53 8.22 19.31
C ARG A 462 12.92 9.52 18.81
N GLY A 463 11.62 9.72 19.06
CA GLY A 463 10.89 10.91 18.64
C GLY A 463 10.43 10.91 17.17
N LEU A 464 10.66 9.83 16.42
CA LEU A 464 10.10 9.65 15.07
C LEU A 464 8.72 8.99 15.16
N ASP A 465 7.69 9.71 14.71
CA ASP A 465 6.38 9.13 14.45
C ASP A 465 6.42 8.20 13.23
N LYS A 466 5.32 7.46 12.99
CA LYS A 466 5.20 6.58 11.81
C LYS A 466 5.35 7.38 10.50
N GLY A 467 4.82 8.60 10.45
CA GLY A 467 4.90 9.48 9.28
C GLY A 467 6.33 9.95 9.00
N GLY A 468 7.01 10.50 10.01
CA GLY A 468 8.41 10.91 9.90
C GLY A 468 9.33 9.76 9.50
N ARG A 469 9.13 8.55 10.06
CA ARG A 469 9.89 7.37 9.62
C ARG A 469 9.69 7.05 8.14
N LYS A 470 8.48 7.21 7.60
CA LYS A 470 8.19 7.00 6.18
C LYS A 470 8.91 8.03 5.31
N VAL A 471 8.89 9.31 5.71
CA VAL A 471 9.60 10.40 5.00
C VAL A 471 11.10 10.14 5.01
N CYS A 472 11.70 9.85 6.17
CA CYS A 472 13.14 9.59 6.26
C CYS A 472 13.55 8.35 5.45
N ARG A 473 12.75 7.28 5.45
CA ARG A 473 13.00 6.09 4.62
C ARG A 473 12.97 6.42 3.14
N GLY A 474 11.94 7.14 2.68
CA GLY A 474 11.84 7.58 1.29
C GLY A 474 13.01 8.48 0.88
N CYS A 475 13.42 9.41 1.75
CA CYS A 475 14.59 10.25 1.53
C CYS A 475 15.88 9.43 1.43
N LEU A 476 16.06 8.43 2.29
CA LEU A 476 17.25 7.57 2.27
C LEU A 476 17.31 6.74 0.98
N GLU A 477 16.19 6.16 0.56
CA GLU A 477 16.07 5.39 -0.67
C GLU A 477 16.40 6.26 -1.90
N ILE A 478 15.69 7.38 -2.07
CA ILE A 478 15.89 8.31 -3.18
C ILE A 478 17.32 8.89 -3.15
N GLY A 479 17.82 9.29 -1.98
CA GLY A 479 19.15 9.86 -1.83
C GLY A 479 20.28 8.90 -2.22
N LEU A 480 20.16 7.62 -1.85
CA LEU A 480 21.13 6.59 -2.22
C LEU A 480 21.09 6.28 -3.72
N ASP A 481 19.90 6.12 -4.30
CA ASP A 481 19.72 5.86 -5.72
C ASP A 481 20.23 7.02 -6.59
N ASN A 482 19.99 8.26 -6.15
CA ASN A 482 20.52 9.46 -6.78
C ASN A 482 22.04 9.50 -6.71
N TRP A 483 22.60 9.25 -5.51
CA TRP A 483 24.05 9.25 -5.32
C TRP A 483 24.72 8.18 -6.21
N GLU A 484 24.17 6.97 -6.26
CA GLU A 484 24.65 5.91 -7.14
C GLU A 484 24.62 6.36 -8.61
N THR A 485 23.48 6.88 -9.07
CA THR A 485 23.28 7.30 -10.45
C THR A 485 24.27 8.41 -10.86
N MET A 486 24.47 9.40 -9.99
CA MET A 486 25.39 10.51 -10.22
C MET A 486 26.86 10.06 -10.26
N VAL A 487 27.27 9.18 -9.34
CA VAL A 487 28.65 8.67 -9.32
C VAL A 487 28.92 7.75 -10.52
N ASN A 488 27.98 6.87 -10.87
CA ASN A 488 28.12 5.98 -12.02
C ASN A 488 28.27 6.75 -13.34
N LYS A 489 27.56 7.88 -13.49
CA LYS A 489 27.75 8.79 -14.63
C LYS A 489 29.17 9.38 -14.66
N LEU A 490 29.71 9.82 -13.52
CA LEU A 490 31.09 10.34 -13.44
C LEU A 490 32.15 9.26 -13.71
N VAL A 491 31.95 8.03 -13.22
CA VAL A 491 32.80 6.89 -13.53
C VAL A 491 32.84 6.63 -15.04
N ARG A 492 31.67 6.68 -15.70
CA ARG A 492 31.59 6.52 -17.16
C ARG A 492 32.31 7.65 -17.89
N GLU A 493 32.09 8.90 -17.49
CA GLU A 493 32.78 10.07 -18.06
C GLU A 493 34.32 9.97 -17.88
N GLU A 494 34.80 9.46 -16.74
CA GLU A 494 36.23 9.24 -16.49
C GLU A 494 36.81 8.14 -17.38
N LYS A 495 36.09 7.03 -17.56
CA LYS A 495 36.49 5.92 -18.45
C LYS A 495 36.53 6.34 -19.91
N GLU A 496 35.54 7.09 -20.37
CA GLU A 496 35.49 7.64 -21.73
C GLU A 496 36.65 8.61 -21.99
N LYS A 497 36.98 9.49 -21.03
CA LYS A 497 38.15 10.39 -21.13
C LYS A 497 39.47 9.62 -21.21
N LYS A 498 39.62 8.55 -20.41
CA LYS A 498 40.81 7.68 -20.43
C LYS A 498 40.93 6.89 -21.74
N GLN A 499 39.82 6.48 -22.35
CA GLN A 499 39.82 5.81 -23.66
C GLN A 499 40.12 6.77 -24.81
N GLY A 500 39.65 8.03 -24.73
CA GLY A 500 39.92 9.08 -25.72
C GLY A 500 41.34 9.67 -25.70
N THR A 501 42.09 9.50 -24.61
CA THR A 501 43.49 9.96 -24.46
C THR A 501 44.52 8.85 -24.74
N ASN A 502 44.12 7.73 -25.33
CA ASN A 502 45.02 6.71 -25.86
C ASN A 502 45.73 7.17 -27.15
N THR A 503 46.41 8.32 -27.10
CA THR A 503 47.60 8.54 -27.94
C THR A 503 48.74 7.73 -27.31
N THR A 504 49.09 6.64 -27.96
CA THR A 504 50.22 5.75 -27.65
C THR A 504 51.53 6.51 -27.50
N GLY A 505 51.89 6.88 -26.27
CA GLY A 505 53.22 7.34 -25.90
C GLY A 505 54.11 6.15 -25.53
N TRP A 506 55.10 5.85 -26.37
CA TRP A 506 56.03 4.71 -26.34
C TRP A 506 56.95 4.63 -25.10
N LEU A 507 56.92 5.56 -24.14
CA LEU A 507 57.85 5.55 -23.00
C LEU A 507 57.13 5.84 -21.68
N GLY A 508 56.99 4.85 -20.79
CA GLY A 508 56.56 5.14 -19.42
C GLY A 508 56.03 3.97 -18.60
N ARG A 509 56.92 3.04 -18.27
CA ARG A 509 56.84 2.00 -17.23
C ARG A 509 56.04 2.40 -15.97
N GLY A 510 55.04 1.57 -15.63
CA GLY A 510 54.54 1.36 -14.26
C GLY A 510 53.38 2.23 -13.78
N ASN A 511 52.15 1.93 -14.22
CA ASN A 511 50.94 2.37 -13.50
C ASN A 511 50.33 1.17 -12.78
N THR A 512 50.56 1.08 -11.48
CA THR A 512 49.60 0.41 -10.60
C THR A 512 48.22 1.03 -10.86
N ALA A 513 47.20 0.19 -10.99
CA ALA A 513 45.83 0.63 -11.18
C ALA A 513 45.37 1.41 -9.95
N VAL A 514 45.66 2.72 -9.91
CA VAL A 514 45.01 3.65 -8.99
C VAL A 514 43.56 3.68 -9.43
N THR A 515 42.69 3.07 -8.61
CA THR A 515 41.24 3.14 -8.79
C THR A 515 40.85 4.60 -9.00
N GLY A 516 40.05 4.87 -10.03
CA GLY A 516 39.58 6.24 -10.27
C GLY A 516 38.89 6.79 -9.02
N ARG A 517 39.03 8.09 -8.73
CA ARG A 517 38.37 8.72 -7.57
C ARG A 517 36.89 8.36 -7.49
N TRP A 518 36.21 8.39 -8.64
CA TRP A 518 34.79 8.09 -8.76
C TRP A 518 34.48 6.59 -8.65
N GLU A 519 35.42 5.71 -9.04
CA GLU A 519 35.28 4.26 -8.84
C GLU A 519 35.39 3.89 -7.36
N ALA A 520 36.30 4.54 -6.63
CA ALA A 520 36.38 4.39 -5.18
C ALA A 520 35.09 4.87 -4.49
N GLU A 521 34.52 5.98 -4.97
CA GLU A 521 33.24 6.48 -4.45
C GLU A 521 32.06 5.56 -4.78
N ALA A 522 31.99 4.99 -5.99
CA ALA A 522 30.94 4.04 -6.35
C ALA A 522 30.90 2.84 -5.39
N ASN A 523 32.08 2.34 -5.00
CA ASN A 523 32.20 1.27 -4.00
C ASN A 523 31.69 1.70 -2.62
N VAL A 524 31.91 2.96 -2.21
CA VAL A 524 31.37 3.51 -0.95
C VAL A 524 29.85 3.55 -0.98
N VAL A 525 29.26 3.96 -2.10
CA VAL A 525 27.79 3.99 -2.27
C VAL A 525 27.22 2.59 -2.18
N HIS A 526 27.79 1.62 -2.91
CA HIS A 526 27.34 0.23 -2.88
C HIS A 526 27.37 -0.37 -1.46
N GLU A 527 28.44 -0.10 -0.71
CA GLU A 527 28.56 -0.57 0.66
C GLU A 527 27.59 0.14 1.62
N ARG A 528 27.28 1.42 1.39
CA ARG A 528 26.25 2.16 2.13
C ARG A 528 24.85 1.62 1.80
N MET A 529 24.50 1.41 0.54
CA MET A 529 23.24 0.77 0.14
C MET A 529 23.07 -0.60 0.78
N ARG A 530 24.15 -1.40 0.82
CA ARG A 530 24.15 -2.70 1.51
C ARG A 530 23.79 -2.57 2.99
N ARG A 531 24.34 -1.58 3.69
CA ARG A 531 24.05 -1.30 5.12
C ARG A 531 22.66 -0.69 5.33
N ALA A 532 22.20 0.16 4.42
CA ALA A 532 20.88 0.78 4.50
C ALA A 532 19.73 -0.23 4.44
N ARG A 533 19.96 -1.44 3.88
CA ARG A 533 19.00 -2.56 3.92
C ARG A 533 18.62 -3.02 5.33
N GLU A 534 19.43 -2.74 6.34
CA GLU A 534 19.09 -3.05 7.74
C GLU A 534 18.01 -2.10 8.28
N VAL A 535 17.87 -0.92 7.68
CA VAL A 535 17.00 0.18 8.12
C VAL A 535 15.79 0.36 7.20
N LEU A 536 15.95 0.04 5.91
CA LEU A 536 14.89 0.05 4.90
C LEU A 536 14.17 -1.32 4.87
N PRO A 537 12.84 -1.38 4.95
CA PRO A 537 12.11 -2.63 4.70
C PRO A 537 12.37 -3.09 3.26
N GLY A 538 12.67 -4.38 3.09
CA GLY A 538 13.23 -4.91 1.86
C GLY A 538 12.37 -4.69 0.61
N ARG A 539 12.79 -3.75 -0.23
CA ARG A 539 12.61 -3.78 -1.69
C ARG A 539 13.69 -2.96 -2.39
N ILE A 540 14.92 -3.48 -2.42
CA ILE A 540 15.89 -3.09 -3.45
C ILE A 540 16.13 -4.37 -4.27
N ASP A 541 15.21 -4.64 -5.19
CA ASP A 541 15.45 -5.61 -6.25
C ASP A 541 16.56 -5.05 -7.13
N ILE A 542 17.81 -5.35 -6.79
CA ILE A 542 18.92 -5.24 -7.74
C ILE A 542 18.48 -6.05 -8.96
N VAL A 543 18.28 -5.37 -10.09
CA VAL A 543 18.32 -5.97 -11.42
C VAL A 543 19.58 -6.81 -11.46
N LYS A 544 19.42 -8.12 -11.30
CA LYS A 544 20.49 -9.10 -11.36
C LYS A 544 21.08 -8.97 -12.75
N GLU A 545 22.21 -8.27 -12.89
CA GLU A 545 22.96 -8.31 -14.14
C GLU A 545 23.16 -9.79 -14.52
N PRO A 546 22.87 -10.20 -15.77
CA PRO A 546 23.14 -11.55 -16.19
C PRO A 546 24.65 -11.80 -16.04
N PRO A 547 25.07 -12.95 -15.49
CA PRO A 547 26.48 -13.22 -15.29
C PRO A 547 27.21 -13.12 -16.63
N THR A 548 28.22 -12.26 -16.65
CA THR A 548 29.19 -12.12 -17.72
C THR A 548 29.78 -13.50 -18.04
N ARG A 549 29.60 -13.95 -19.29
CA ARG A 549 30.27 -15.14 -19.79
C ARG A 549 31.78 -14.87 -19.81
N SER A 550 32.50 -15.49 -18.90
CA SER A 550 33.95 -15.64 -18.99
C SER A 550 34.30 -16.48 -20.23
N PRO A 551 35.37 -16.13 -20.98
CA PRO A 551 35.79 -16.89 -22.15
C PRO A 551 36.56 -18.13 -21.68
N ALA A 552 35.95 -19.31 -21.79
CA ALA A 552 36.66 -20.57 -21.61
C ALA A 552 37.30 -20.98 -22.95
N ALA A 553 38.63 -21.03 -22.88
CA ALA A 553 39.62 -21.70 -23.72
C ALA A 553 39.11 -22.82 -24.65
N GLY A 554 39.74 -22.87 -25.83
CA GLY A 554 39.48 -23.81 -26.91
C GLY A 554 39.62 -25.29 -26.54
N GLY A 555 38.91 -26.11 -27.32
CA GLY A 555 38.96 -27.56 -27.27
C GLY A 555 38.23 -28.16 -28.47
N ALA A 556 39.00 -28.46 -29.52
CA ALA A 556 38.81 -29.46 -30.57
C ALA A 556 37.40 -29.77 -31.11
N MET A 557 37.18 -29.40 -32.38
CA MET A 557 36.32 -30.14 -33.32
C MET A 557 36.74 -31.61 -33.38
N ILE A 558 35.80 -32.52 -33.10
CA ILE A 558 35.76 -33.85 -33.72
C ILE A 558 34.33 -34.07 -34.22
N THR A 559 34.28 -34.45 -35.48
CA THR A 559 33.17 -34.76 -36.38
C THR A 559 32.19 -35.82 -35.88
N ALA A 560 30.90 -35.62 -36.16
CA ALA A 560 30.05 -36.56 -36.92
C ALA A 560 28.79 -35.82 -37.37
#